data_AF-A0A6P8V422-F1
#
_entry.id   AF-A0A6P8V422-F1
#
_cell.length_a   1.000
_cell.length_b   1.000
_cell.length_c   1.000
_cell.angle_alpha   90.00
_cell.angle_beta   90.00
_cell.angle_gamma   90.00
#
_symmetry.space_group_name_H-M   'P 1'
#
loop_
_entity.id
_entity.type
_entity.pdbx_description
1 polymer ?
#
loop_
_entity_poly.entity_id
_entity_poly.type
_entity_poly.pdbx_seq_one_letter_code
_entity_poly.pdbx_strand_id
1 'polypeptide(L)'
;MDPVAKLLTDRLTERTGCQVVQVGDEPLDLLRKMVEEKKLEWKDVAYMGSDQQDVSCLNLAGMSAVPGDAPNVAINASKYTCRKMGGTGALREFAEHILLQKEKAKSHREQHRIDRINF
;
A
#
# COMPACT_ATOMS: atom_id res chain seq x y z
N MET A 1 9.17 -5.48 25.33
CA MET A 1 8.91 -4.33 24.43
C MET A 1 9.09 -3.06 25.23
N ASP A 2 9.68 -2.05 24.58
CA ASP A 2 9.75 -0.69 25.12
C ASP A 2 8.34 -0.18 25.50
N PRO A 3 8.10 0.30 26.73
CA PRO A 3 6.79 0.79 27.16
C PRO A 3 6.22 1.91 26.28
N VAL A 4 7.08 2.74 25.68
CA VAL A 4 6.66 3.82 24.78
C VAL A 4 6.17 3.25 23.45
N ALA A 5 6.93 2.34 22.83
CA ALA A 5 6.52 1.66 21.60
C ALA A 5 5.17 0.95 21.75
N LYS A 6 4.92 0.30 22.89
CA LYS A 6 3.64 -0.35 23.17
C LYS A 6 2.50 0.67 23.22
N LEU A 7 2.66 1.75 24.00
CA LEU A 7 1.64 2.80 24.11
C LEU A 7 1.30 3.45 22.77
N LEU A 8 2.31 3.68 21.92
CA LEU A 8 2.12 4.24 20.57
C LEU A 8 1.34 3.27 19.68
N THR A 9 1.68 1.99 19.72
CA THR A 9 0.97 0.94 18.98
C THR A 9 -0.50 0.88 19.37
N ASP A 10 -0.80 0.91 20.67
CA ASP A 10 -2.16 0.87 21.20
C ASP A 10 -2.97 2.09 20.73
N ARG A 11 -2.40 3.30 20.85
CA ARG A 11 -3.07 4.54 20.40
C ARG A 11 -3.30 4.57 18.90
N LEU A 12 -2.35 4.12 18.10
CA LEU A 12 -2.49 4.10 16.64
C LEU A 12 -3.54 3.08 16.21
N THR A 13 -3.57 1.91 16.85
CA THR A 13 -4.59 0.89 16.61
C THR A 13 -5.99 1.43 16.90
N GLU A 14 -6.18 2.06 18.06
CA GLU A 14 -7.47 2.67 18.43
C GLU A 14 -7.90 3.76 17.44
N ARG A 15 -6.98 4.66 17.07
CA ARG A 15 -7.29 5.80 16.19
C ARG A 15 -7.56 5.41 14.75
N THR A 16 -6.90 4.37 14.25
CA THR A 16 -6.97 3.98 12.83
C THR A 16 -7.93 2.82 12.59
N GLY A 17 -8.25 2.03 13.62
CA GLY A 17 -8.96 0.75 13.48
C GLY A 17 -8.16 -0.29 12.69
N CYS A 18 -6.88 -0.03 12.43
CA CYS A 18 -5.99 -0.90 11.67
C CYS A 18 -5.04 -1.64 12.59
N GLN A 19 -4.58 -2.81 12.14
CA GLN A 19 -3.52 -3.54 12.81
C GLN A 19 -2.21 -2.75 12.69
N VAL A 20 -1.60 -2.44 13.83
CA VAL A 20 -0.29 -1.81 13.90
C VAL A 20 0.72 -2.84 14.38
N VAL A 21 1.79 -3.03 13.61
CA VAL A 21 2.84 -4.01 13.90
C VAL A 21 4.18 -3.31 13.86
N GLN A 22 5.04 -3.61 14.82
CA GLN A 22 6.41 -3.13 14.78
C GLN A 22 7.18 -3.87 13.69
N VAL A 23 7.76 -3.11 12.77
CA VAL A 23 8.56 -3.62 11.66
C VAL A 23 10.03 -3.44 12.02
N GLY A 24 10.85 -4.46 11.75
CA GLY A 24 12.31 -4.35 11.86
C GLY A 24 12.92 -3.70 10.62
N ASP A 25 14.23 -3.85 10.45
CA ASP A 25 14.96 -3.25 9.32
C ASP A 25 14.59 -3.84 7.94
N GLU A 26 13.98 -5.03 7.92
CA GLU A 26 13.55 -5.73 6.71
C GLU A 26 12.02 -5.93 6.71
N PRO A 27 11.24 -4.95 6.21
CA PRO A 27 9.79 -5.06 6.12
C PRO A 27 9.30 -6.26 5.32
N LEU A 28 10.07 -6.68 4.31
CA LEU A 28 9.70 -7.75 3.38
C LEU A 28 9.44 -9.08 4.10
N ASP A 29 10.29 -9.46 5.05
CA ASP A 29 10.20 -10.76 5.73
C ASP A 29 8.93 -10.88 6.56
N LEU A 30 8.54 -9.78 7.21
CA LEU A 30 7.29 -9.71 7.97
C LEU A 30 6.08 -9.70 7.03
N LEU A 31 6.11 -8.82 6.01
CA LEU A 31 4.99 -8.66 5.09
C LEU A 31 4.72 -9.93 4.27
N ARG A 32 5.76 -10.65 3.86
CA ARG A 32 5.62 -11.92 3.15
C ARG A 32 4.79 -12.93 3.94
N LYS A 33 5.10 -13.10 5.24
CA LYS A 33 4.32 -13.95 6.14
C LYS A 33 2.88 -13.49 6.24
N MET A 34 2.65 -12.19 6.40
CA MET A 34 1.28 -11.65 6.49
C MET A 34 0.47 -11.86 5.20
N VAL A 35 1.10 -11.72 4.03
CA VAL A 35 0.48 -11.96 2.72
C VAL A 35 0.11 -13.44 2.57
N GLU A 36 1.02 -14.34 2.94
CA GLU A 36 0.80 -15.79 2.93
C GLU A 36 -0.31 -16.21 3.91
N GLU A 37 -0.30 -15.72 5.15
CA GLU A 37 -1.31 -15.99 6.17
C GLU A 37 -2.72 -15.51 5.74
N LYS A 38 -2.79 -14.36 5.06
CA LYS A 38 -4.04 -13.82 4.50
C LYS A 38 -4.45 -14.48 3.19
N LYS A 39 -3.65 -15.43 2.66
CA LYS A 39 -3.87 -16.10 1.38
C LYS A 39 -4.03 -15.12 0.21
N LEU A 40 -3.24 -14.04 0.24
CA LEU A 40 -3.20 -13.03 -0.82
C LEU A 40 -2.02 -13.30 -1.74
N GLU A 41 -2.12 -12.84 -2.98
CA GLU A 41 -0.97 -12.69 -3.87
C GLU A 41 -0.46 -11.25 -3.79
N TRP A 42 0.82 -11.01 -4.05
CA TRP A 42 1.37 -9.65 -4.05
C TRP A 42 0.65 -8.70 -5.01
N LYS A 43 0.09 -9.21 -6.11
CA LYS A 43 -0.74 -8.44 -7.05
C LYS A 43 -2.03 -7.88 -6.43
N ASP A 44 -2.50 -8.46 -5.34
CA ASP A 44 -3.69 -8.03 -4.58
C ASP A 44 -3.33 -7.06 -3.44
N VAL A 45 -2.03 -6.79 -3.23
CA VAL A 45 -1.52 -5.93 -2.16
C VAL A 45 -1.29 -4.52 -2.68
N ALA A 46 -1.75 -3.53 -1.91
CA ALA A 46 -1.33 -2.15 -2.04
C ALA A 46 -0.34 -1.81 -0.92
N TYR A 47 0.81 -1.23 -1.28
CA TYR A 47 1.87 -0.91 -0.33
C TYR A 47 2.35 0.54 -0.49
N MET A 48 2.59 1.23 0.63
CA MET A 48 3.17 2.57 0.63
C MET A 48 4.37 2.59 1.55
N GLY A 49 5.51 3.04 1.02
CA GLY A 49 6.78 3.17 1.74
C GLY A 49 7.41 4.53 1.49
N SER A 50 8.53 4.81 2.15
CA SER A 50 9.28 6.05 1.98
C SER A 50 10.78 5.87 1.85
N ASP A 51 11.33 4.67 2.04
CA ASP A 51 12.77 4.48 2.18
C ASP A 51 13.34 3.34 1.33
N GLN A 52 14.68 3.17 1.38
CA GLN A 52 15.38 2.13 0.63
C GLN A 52 14.97 0.71 1.06
N GLN A 53 14.67 0.50 2.33
CA GLN A 53 14.23 -0.81 2.86
C GLN A 53 12.87 -1.23 2.27
N ASP A 54 12.09 -0.27 1.79
CA ASP A 54 10.76 -0.50 1.22
C ASP A 54 10.81 -0.95 -0.25
N VAL A 55 11.96 -0.82 -0.92
CA VAL A 55 12.13 -1.06 -2.37
C VAL A 55 11.63 -2.43 -2.79
N SER A 56 11.95 -3.48 -2.04
CA SER A 56 11.50 -4.84 -2.35
C SER A 56 9.98 -4.96 -2.29
N CYS A 57 9.35 -4.38 -1.27
CA CYS A 57 7.90 -4.37 -1.11
C CYS A 57 7.21 -3.51 -2.18
N LEU A 58 7.78 -2.35 -2.51
CA LEU A 58 7.28 -1.44 -3.55
C LEU A 58 7.28 -2.12 -4.94
N ASN A 59 8.32 -2.90 -5.24
CA ASN A 59 8.41 -3.64 -6.50
C ASN A 59 7.39 -4.80 -6.58
N LEU A 60 7.20 -5.52 -5.46
CA LEU A 60 6.33 -6.70 -5.44
C LEU A 60 4.84 -6.35 -5.42
N ALA A 61 4.43 -5.37 -4.61
CA ALA A 61 3.02 -5.04 -4.40
C ALA A 61 2.32 -4.64 -5.70
N GLY A 62 1.12 -5.17 -5.95
CA GLY A 62 0.33 -4.94 -7.16
C GLY A 62 0.08 -3.46 -7.41
N MET A 63 -0.20 -2.71 -6.35
CA MET A 63 -0.14 -1.25 -6.33
C MET A 63 0.89 -0.79 -5.32
N SER A 64 1.72 0.17 -5.69
CA SER A 64 2.70 0.74 -4.77
C SER A 64 2.82 2.24 -4.92
N ALA A 65 3.08 2.92 -3.82
CA ALA A 65 3.28 4.35 -3.83
C ALA A 65 4.32 4.84 -2.83
N VAL A 66 4.80 6.05 -3.07
CA VAL A 66 5.67 6.78 -2.14
C VAL A 66 5.21 8.23 -2.01
N PRO A 67 5.47 8.89 -0.87
CA PRO A 67 5.31 10.33 -0.74
C PRO A 67 6.13 11.13 -1.77
N GLY A 68 5.72 12.37 -2.05
CA GLY A 68 6.43 13.24 -2.99
C GLY A 68 7.82 13.71 -2.55
N ASP A 69 8.15 13.53 -1.27
CA ASP A 69 9.45 13.81 -0.65
C ASP A 69 10.28 12.55 -0.39
N ALA A 70 9.87 11.39 -0.92
CA ALA A 70 10.63 10.16 -0.80
C ALA A 70 11.98 10.22 -1.58
N PRO A 71 13.01 9.49 -1.14
CA PRO A 71 14.27 9.37 -1.87
C PRO A 71 14.08 8.73 -3.24
N ASN A 72 14.93 9.10 -4.19
CA ASN A 72 14.87 8.63 -5.58
C ASN A 72 14.84 7.10 -5.71
N VAL A 73 15.53 6.37 -4.81
CA VAL A 73 15.54 4.90 -4.83
C VAL A 73 14.15 4.31 -4.60
N ALA A 74 13.36 4.89 -3.69
CA ALA A 74 11.99 4.47 -3.41
C ALA A 74 11.04 4.92 -4.54
N ILE A 75 11.22 6.15 -5.04
CA ILE A 75 10.46 6.67 -6.19
C ILE A 75 10.58 5.73 -7.40
N ASN A 76 11.81 5.33 -7.75
CA ASN A 76 12.08 4.45 -8.89
C ASN A 76 11.48 3.05 -8.74
N ALA A 77 11.30 2.57 -7.51
CA ALA A 77 10.67 1.26 -7.22
C ALA A 77 9.14 1.34 -7.13
N SER A 78 8.58 2.54 -7.00
CA SER A 78 7.15 2.76 -6.81
C SER A 78 6.39 2.84 -8.13
N LYS A 79 5.13 2.43 -8.13
CA LYS A 79 4.21 2.57 -9.29
C LYS A 79 3.51 3.93 -9.34
N TYR A 80 3.49 4.64 -8.21
CA TYR A 80 2.83 5.92 -8.09
C TYR A 80 3.56 6.83 -7.09
N THR A 81 4.07 7.95 -7.57
CA THR A 81 4.62 9.00 -6.69
C THR A 81 3.51 9.98 -6.36
N CYS A 82 3.19 10.13 -5.07
CA CYS A 82 2.22 11.11 -4.62
C CYS A 82 2.72 12.54 -4.89
N ARG A 83 1.78 13.46 -5.14
CA ARG A 83 2.09 14.89 -5.19
C ARG A 83 2.27 15.47 -3.78
N LYS A 84 1.55 14.93 -2.80
CA LYS A 84 1.68 15.31 -1.39
C LYS A 84 2.89 14.66 -0.73
N MET A 85 3.49 15.39 0.20
CA MET A 85 4.59 14.92 1.05
C MET A 85 4.09 14.06 2.22
N GLY A 86 4.99 13.34 2.88
CA GLY A 86 4.73 12.62 4.11
C GLY A 86 4.03 13.50 5.16
N GLY A 87 3.02 12.97 5.85
CA GLY A 87 2.26 13.72 6.86
C GLY A 87 1.32 14.83 6.33
N THR A 88 1.37 15.16 5.04
CA THR A 88 0.55 16.24 4.43
C THR A 88 -0.62 15.73 3.57
N GLY A 89 -0.91 14.43 3.65
CA GLY A 89 -2.03 13.79 2.93
C GLY A 89 -1.62 12.78 1.85
N ALA A 90 -0.34 12.41 1.73
CA ALA A 90 0.12 11.42 0.74
C ALA A 90 -0.63 10.06 0.85
N LEU A 91 -0.85 9.56 2.07
CA LEU A 91 -1.64 8.33 2.28
C LEU A 91 -3.08 8.47 1.79
N ARG A 92 -3.70 9.64 2.01
CA ARG A 92 -5.06 9.91 1.55
C ARG A 92 -5.13 9.95 0.02
N GLU A 93 -4.17 10.63 -0.61
CA GLU A 93 -4.04 10.68 -2.07
C GLU A 93 -3.88 9.27 -2.66
N PHE A 94 -3.04 8.43 -2.06
CA PHE A 94 -2.86 7.07 -2.53
C PHE A 94 -4.11 6.20 -2.33
N ALA A 95 -4.81 6.33 -1.20
CA ALA A 95 -6.07 5.64 -0.96
C ALA A 95 -7.14 6.01 -2.01
N GLU A 96 -7.25 7.29 -2.35
CA GLU A 96 -8.12 7.78 -3.42
C GLU A 96 -7.71 7.22 -4.79
N HIS A 97 -6.40 7.16 -5.06
CA HIS A 97 -5.89 6.53 -6.29
C HIS A 97 -6.32 5.06 -6.38
N ILE A 98 -6.18 4.27 -5.31
CA ILE A 98 -6.60 2.86 -5.27
C ILE A 98 -8.10 2.72 -5.55
N LEU A 99 -8.94 3.53 -4.92
CA LEU A 99 -10.39 3.52 -5.13
C LEU A 99 -10.75 3.80 -6.59
N LEU A 100 -10.14 4.83 -7.19
CA LEU A 100 -10.36 5.17 -8.59
C LEU A 100 -9.94 4.04 -9.55
N GLN A 101 -8.82 3.38 -9.30
CA GLN A 101 -8.40 2.24 -10.13
C GLN A 101 -9.37 1.06 -10.01
N LYS A 102 -9.89 0.80 -8.81
CA LYS A 102 -10.89 -0.25 -8.57
C LYS A 102 -12.19 0.04 -9.31
N GLU A 103 -12.66 1.29 -9.30
CA GLU A 103 -13.85 1.71 -10.05
C GLU A 103 -13.65 1.56 -11.55
N LYS A 104 -12.52 2.04 -12.10
CA LYS A 104 -12.18 1.89 -13.52
C LYS A 104 -12.15 0.42 -13.95
N ALA A 105 -11.54 -0.45 -13.15
CA ALA A 105 -11.48 -1.88 -13.44
C ALA A 105 -12.87 -2.53 -13.45
N LYS A 106 -13.78 -2.10 -12.55
CA LYS A 106 -15.17 -2.57 -12.53
C LYS A 106 -15.93 -2.16 -13.80
N SER A 107 -15.83 -0.89 -14.21
CA SER A 107 -16.52 -0.39 -15.39
C SER A 107 -16.07 -1.09 -16.68
N HIS A 108 -14.76 -1.35 -16.84
CA HIS A 108 -14.25 -2.08 -18.01
C HIS A 108 -14.77 -3.52 -18.09
N ARG A 109 -14.89 -4.21 -16.95
CA ARG A 109 -15.43 -5.58 -16.91
C ARG A 109 -16.90 -5.62 -17.30
N GLU A 110 -17.69 -4.65 -16.87
CA GLU A 110 -19.10 -4.59 -17.21
C GLU A 110 -19.31 -4.31 -18.70
N GLN A 111 -18.55 -3.37 -19.27
CA GLN A 111 -18.60 -3.11 -20.71
C GLN A 111 -18.25 -4.37 -21.52
N HIS A 112 -17.17 -5.07 -21.17
CA HIS A 112 -16.80 -6.34 -21.82
C HIS A 112 -17.84 -7.46 -21.67
N ARG A 113 -18.67 -7.45 -20.62
CA ARG A 113 -19.76 -8.42 -20.47
C ARG A 113 -20.93 -8.06 -21.38
N ILE A 114 -21.29 -6.79 -21.45
CA ILE A 114 -22.34 -6.29 -22.36
C ILE A 114 -21.97 -6.61 -23.81
N ASP A 115 -20.73 -6.31 -24.21
CA ASP A 115 -20.28 -6.56 -25.58
C ASP A 115 -20.38 -8.06 -25.93
N ARG A 116 -19.98 -8.97 -25.03
CA ARG A 116 -20.07 -10.42 -25.25
C ARG A 116 -21.49 -10.98 -25.30
N ILE A 117 -22.48 -10.30 -24.73
CA ILE A 117 -23.89 -10.73 -24.76
C ILE A 117 -24.57 -10.30 -26.06
N ASN A 118 -24.07 -9.23 -26.69
CA ASN A 118 -24.65 -8.64 -27.90
C ASN A 118 -24.06 -9.19 -29.22
N PHE A 119 -23.19 -10.19 -29.16
CA PHE A 119 -22.65 -10.96 -30.29
C PHE A 119 -22.84 -12.46 -30.05
#